data_AF-A0A091XAR0-F1
#
_entry.id   AF-A0A091XAR0-F1
#
_cell.length_a   1.000
_cell.length_b   1.000
_cell.length_c   1.000
_cell.angle_alpha   90.00
_cell.angle_beta   90.00
_cell.angle_gamma   90.00
#
_symmetry.space_group_name_H-M   'P 1'
#
loop_
_entity.id
_entity.type
_entity.pdbx_description
1 polymer ?
#
loop_
_entity_poly.entity_id
_entity_poly.type
_entity_poly.pdbx_seq_one_letter_code
_entity_poly.pdbx_strand_id
1 'polypeptide(L)'
;PLVEEDCVRGCLSDLDVHKSMGPDGMHPRVLRELADVIAEPLSIIFERSWRTGEVPEDWRKANVTPIFKKGKKEDPGNYRPLSLTSVPGKVMEQLILEAIIKQVEEKKVI
;
A
#
# COMPACT_ATOMS: atom_id res chain seq x y z
N PRO A 1 -2.01 -17.63 1.52
CA PRO A 1 -2.33 -17.45 2.95
C PRO A 1 -3.74 -16.92 3.10
N LEU A 2 -4.38 -17.28 4.22
CA LEU A 2 -5.62 -16.62 4.60
C LEU A 2 -5.25 -15.20 5.04
N VAL A 3 -5.91 -14.20 4.47
CA VAL A 3 -5.75 -12.80 4.87
C VAL A 3 -6.91 -12.49 5.79
N GLU A 4 -6.64 -12.39 7.09
CA GLU A 4 -7.68 -12.15 8.09
C GLU A 4 -8.19 -10.71 8.01
N GLU A 5 -9.51 -10.55 8.10
CA GLU A 5 -10.17 -9.24 8.11
C GLU A 5 -9.61 -8.34 9.22
N ASP A 6 -9.39 -8.90 10.42
CA ASP A 6 -8.88 -8.14 11.57
C ASP A 6 -7.48 -7.56 11.32
N CYS A 7 -6.61 -8.29 10.62
CA CYS A 7 -5.31 -7.78 10.20
C CYS A 7 -5.46 -6.60 9.24
N VAL A 8 -6.34 -6.73 8.25
CA VAL A 8 -6.62 -5.64 7.29
C VAL A 8 -7.19 -4.42 8.00
N ARG A 9 -8.14 -4.63 8.91
CA ARG A 9 -8.76 -3.55 9.70
C ARG A 9 -7.72 -2.82 10.57
N GLY A 10 -6.78 -3.55 11.16
CA GLY A 10 -5.64 -3.00 11.89
C GLY A 10 -4.80 -2.08 11.00
N CYS A 11 -4.34 -2.57 9.85
CA CYS A 11 -3.56 -1.76 8.91
C CYS A 11 -4.30 -0.51 8.43
N LEU A 12 -5.62 -0.62 8.18
CA LEU A 12 -6.46 0.51 7.77
C LEU A 12 -6.58 1.56 8.88
N SER A 13 -6.69 1.12 10.14
CA SER A 13 -6.79 1.98 11.32
C SER A 13 -5.51 2.80 11.55
N ASP A 14 -4.36 2.24 11.19
CA ASP A 14 -3.04 2.86 11.37
C ASP A 14 -2.62 3.76 10.20
N LEU A 15 -3.47 3.94 9.18
CA LEU A 15 -3.16 4.79 8.03
C LEU A 15 -2.93 6.26 8.45
N ASP A 16 -1.84 6.83 7.91
CA ASP A 16 -1.59 8.27 7.98
C ASP A 16 -2.51 9.01 7.00
N VAL A 17 -3.49 9.73 7.57
CA VAL A 17 -4.50 10.47 6.82
C VAL A 17 -4.01 11.73 6.13
N HIS A 18 -2.75 12.10 6.32
CA HIS A 18 -2.13 13.21 5.62
C HIS A 18 -1.35 12.77 4.37
N LYS A 19 -1.33 11.47 4.06
CA LYS A 19 -0.73 10.95 2.82
C LYS A 19 -1.64 11.19 1.61
N SER A 20 -1.01 11.33 0.45
CA SER A 20 -1.70 11.48 -0.83
C SER A 20 -2.38 10.18 -1.27
N MET A 21 -3.50 10.33 -1.99
CA MET A 21 -4.16 9.22 -2.70
C MET A 21 -3.34 8.75 -3.91
N GLY A 22 -3.59 7.50 -4.32
CA GLY A 22 -3.06 6.93 -5.56
C GLY A 22 -3.87 7.35 -6.80
N PRO A 23 -3.62 6.72 -7.95
CA PRO A 23 -4.38 6.94 -9.19
C PRO A 23 -5.85 6.49 -9.09
N ASP A 24 -6.16 5.64 -8.11
CA ASP A 24 -7.48 5.11 -7.80
C ASP A 24 -8.39 6.13 -7.07
N GLY A 25 -7.86 7.29 -6.69
CA GLY A 25 -8.61 8.32 -5.97
C GLY A 25 -8.94 7.96 -4.51
N MET A 26 -8.43 6.84 -4.00
CA MET A 26 -8.75 6.38 -2.65
C MET A 26 -7.90 7.10 -1.61
N HIS A 27 -8.50 8.07 -0.92
CA HIS A 27 -7.81 8.83 0.12
C HIS A 27 -7.64 7.99 1.41
N PRO A 28 -6.46 8.00 2.05
CA PRO A 28 -6.23 7.24 3.29
C PRO A 28 -7.24 7.57 4.41
N ARG A 29 -7.68 8.84 4.50
CA ARG A 29 -8.74 9.26 5.43
C ARG A 29 -10.04 8.48 5.28
N VAL A 30 -10.52 8.31 4.05
CA VAL A 30 -11.77 7.60 3.78
C VAL A 30 -11.62 6.13 4.15
N LEU A 31 -10.48 5.53 3.80
CA LEU A 31 -10.19 4.14 4.11
C LEU A 31 -10.12 3.88 5.62
N ARG A 32 -9.51 4.79 6.38
CA ARG A 32 -9.42 4.69 7.84
C ARG A 32 -10.77 4.88 8.51
N GLU A 33 -11.54 5.88 8.10
CA GLU A 33 -12.86 6.17 8.68
C GLU A 33 -13.90 5.08 8.36
N LEU A 34 -13.73 4.36 7.25
CA LEU A 34 -14.61 3.27 6.83
C LEU A 34 -14.00 1.88 7.06
N ALA A 35 -12.96 1.76 7.90
CA ALA A 35 -12.20 0.53 8.08
C ALA A 35 -13.09 -0.68 8.43
N ASP A 36 -14.06 -0.49 9.33
CA ASP A 36 -15.00 -1.55 9.75
C ASP A 36 -15.86 -2.10 8.60
N VAL A 37 -16.11 -1.30 7.57
CA VAL A 37 -16.97 -1.68 6.43
C VAL A 37 -16.15 -2.27 5.28
N ILE A 38 -14.95 -1.74 5.04
CA ILE A 38 -14.15 -2.10 3.87
C ILE A 38 -13.12 -3.20 4.14
N ALA A 39 -12.84 -3.52 5.42
CA ALA A 39 -11.86 -4.54 5.78
C ALA A 39 -12.22 -5.92 5.19
N GLU A 40 -13.49 -6.34 5.28
CA GLU A 40 -13.94 -7.63 4.75
C GLU A 40 -13.86 -7.69 3.21
N PRO A 41 -14.38 -6.71 2.44
CA PRO A 41 -14.18 -6.68 0.99
C PRO A 41 -12.70 -6.71 0.59
N LEU A 42 -11.84 -5.96 1.28
CA LEU A 42 -10.42 -5.93 0.98
C LEU A 42 -9.71 -7.23 1.34
N SER A 43 -10.07 -7.90 2.43
CA SER A 43 -9.48 -9.19 2.80
C SER A 43 -9.75 -10.26 1.73
N ILE A 44 -10.96 -10.29 1.17
CA ILE A 44 -11.34 -11.18 0.07
C ILE A 44 -10.50 -10.88 -1.19
N ILE A 45 -10.31 -9.60 -1.53
CA ILE A 45 -9.50 -9.20 -2.69
C ILE A 45 -8.03 -9.58 -2.45
N PHE A 46 -7.46 -9.26 -1.29
CA PHE A 46 -6.08 -9.57 -0.94
C PHE A 46 -5.82 -11.07 -0.94
N GLU A 47 -6.73 -11.88 -0.39
CA GLU A 47 -6.59 -13.33 -0.40
C GLU A 47 -6.58 -13.88 -1.84
N ARG A 48 -7.49 -13.40 -2.70
CA ARG A 48 -7.50 -13.77 -4.12
C ARG A 48 -6.19 -13.37 -4.78
N SER A 49 -5.75 -12.13 -4.60
CA SER A 49 -4.50 -11.62 -5.18
C SER A 49 -3.28 -12.39 -4.69
N TRP A 50 -3.25 -12.80 -3.43
CA TRP A 50 -2.19 -13.64 -2.90
C TRP A 50 -2.16 -15.02 -3.58
N ARG A 51 -3.33 -15.65 -3.76
CA ARG A 51 -3.44 -17.00 -4.31
C ARG A 51 -3.15 -17.04 -5.81
N THR A 52 -3.57 -16.03 -6.56
CA THR A 52 -3.41 -15.98 -8.03
C THR A 52 -2.11 -15.31 -8.46
N GLY A 53 -1.51 -14.47 -7.62
CA GLY A 53 -0.39 -13.59 -8.01
C GLY A 53 -0.82 -12.41 -8.87
N GLU A 54 -2.13 -12.15 -8.97
CA GLU A 54 -2.70 -11.06 -9.77
C GLU A 54 -3.31 -9.99 -8.88
N VAL A 55 -3.06 -8.71 -9.19
CA VAL A 55 -3.64 -7.57 -8.46
C VAL A 55 -4.54 -6.74 -9.37
N PRO A 56 -5.49 -5.98 -8.81
CA PRO A 56 -6.27 -5.01 -9.58
C PRO A 56 -5.39 -4.13 -10.46
N GLU A 57 -5.86 -3.81 -11.67
CA GLU A 57 -5.08 -3.04 -12.64
C GLU A 57 -4.64 -1.68 -12.08
N ASP A 58 -5.52 -1.03 -11.30
CA ASP A 58 -5.24 0.26 -10.70
C ASP A 58 -4.11 0.22 -9.66
N TRP A 59 -3.87 -0.93 -9.03
CA TRP A 59 -2.74 -1.10 -8.09
C TRP A 59 -1.41 -1.25 -8.81
N ARG A 60 -1.43 -1.54 -10.11
CA ARG A 60 -0.22 -1.60 -10.97
C ARG A 60 0.16 -0.24 -11.54
N LYS A 61 -0.68 0.78 -11.33
CA LYS A 61 -0.48 2.15 -11.82
C LYS A 61 0.06 3.04 -10.70
N ALA A 62 0.75 4.10 -11.08
CA ALA A 62 1.22 5.12 -10.14
C ALA A 62 1.17 6.51 -10.79
N ASN A 63 0.82 7.52 -9.98
CA ASN A 63 1.04 8.91 -10.36
C ASN A 63 2.49 9.27 -10.04
N VAL A 64 3.26 9.66 -11.06
CA VAL A 64 4.68 10.03 -10.87
C VAL A 64 4.80 11.54 -10.69
N THR A 65 5.21 11.96 -9.51
CA THR A 65 5.41 13.38 -9.17
C THR A 65 6.90 13.68 -8.99
N PRO A 66 7.45 14.72 -9.63
CA PRO A 66 8.83 15.12 -9.42
C PRO A 66 8.98 15.80 -8.05
N ILE A 67 9.91 15.29 -7.22
CA ILE A 67 10.29 15.89 -5.94
C ILE A 67 11.66 16.55 -6.08
N PHE A 68 11.70 17.86 -5.84
CA PHE A 68 12.94 18.60 -5.85
C PHE A 68 13.91 18.07 -4.78
N LYS A 69 15.16 17.82 -5.16
CA LYS A 69 16.20 17.29 -4.27
C LYS A 69 17.16 18.40 -3.81
N LYS A 70 17.85 19.07 -4.75
CA LYS A 70 18.84 20.14 -4.47
C LYS A 70 19.27 20.84 -5.77
N GLY A 71 19.94 21.99 -5.68
CA GLY A 71 20.51 22.67 -6.85
C GLY A 71 19.56 23.69 -7.48
N LYS A 72 19.61 23.82 -8.82
CA LYS A 72 18.77 24.74 -9.59
C LYS A 72 17.43 24.09 -9.90
N LYS A 73 16.32 24.80 -9.68
CA LYS A 73 14.95 24.27 -9.91
C LYS A 73 14.61 24.15 -11.39
N GLU A 74 15.37 24.82 -12.24
CA GLU A 74 15.18 24.84 -13.69
C GLU A 74 15.80 23.61 -14.35
N ASP A 75 16.69 22.90 -13.65
CA ASP A 75 17.37 21.71 -14.15
C ASP A 75 16.57 20.45 -13.74
N PRO A 76 15.99 19.70 -14.69
CA PRO A 76 15.22 18.49 -14.40
C PRO A 76 16.01 17.41 -13.66
N GLY A 77 17.34 17.37 -13.82
CA GLY A 77 18.20 16.40 -13.13
C GLY A 77 18.25 16.58 -11.61
N ASN A 78 17.78 17.72 -11.11
CA ASN A 78 17.71 18.04 -9.68
C ASN A 78 16.44 17.54 -8.98
N TYR A 79 15.59 16.80 -9.70
CA TYR A 79 14.38 16.18 -9.18
C TYR A 79 14.52 14.66 -9.15
N ARG A 80 13.87 14.02 -8.18
CA ARG A 80 13.66 12.57 -8.18
C ARG A 80 12.19 12.25 -8.44
N PRO A 81 11.87 11.21 -9.22
CA PRO A 81 10.48 10.76 -9.34
C PRO A 81 10.03 10.13 -8.03
N LEU A 82 8.80 10.45 -7.59
CA LEU A 82 8.09 9.71 -6.55
C LEU A 82 6.84 9.08 -7.17
N SER A 83 6.71 7.76 -7.04
CA SER A 83 5.52 7.02 -7.45
C SER A 83 4.48 7.02 -6.32
N LEU A 84 3.33 7.64 -6.57
CA LEU A 84 2.16 7.54 -5.70
C LEU A 84 1.30 6.37 -6.18
N THR A 85 1.35 5.26 -5.47
CA THR A 85 0.57 4.04 -5.73
C THR A 85 -0.70 4.00 -4.87
N SER A 86 -1.61 3.09 -5.25
CA SER A 86 -2.88 2.81 -4.54
C SER A 86 -2.66 2.55 -3.05
N VAL A 87 -3.52 3.12 -2.20
CA VAL A 87 -3.43 2.94 -0.74
C VAL A 87 -3.81 1.50 -0.33
N PRO A 88 -4.90 0.89 -0.83
CA PRO A 88 -5.16 -0.53 -0.62
C PRO A 88 -4.02 -1.44 -1.11
N GLY A 89 -3.40 -1.11 -2.25
CA GLY A 89 -2.22 -1.83 -2.75
C GLY A 89 -1.06 -1.81 -1.74
N LYS A 90 -0.77 -0.65 -1.14
CA LYS A 90 0.25 -0.52 -0.08
C LYS A 90 -0.10 -1.30 1.19
N VAL A 91 -1.38 -1.36 1.57
CA VAL A 91 -1.83 -2.18 2.70
C VAL A 91 -1.54 -3.66 2.42
N MET A 92 -1.82 -4.14 1.21
CA MET A 92 -1.45 -5.51 0.84
C MET A 92 0.06 -5.73 0.94
N GLU A 93 0.87 -4.83 0.36
CA GLU A 93 2.34 -4.89 0.43
C GLU A 93 2.86 -4.98 1.87
N GLN A 94 2.26 -4.21 2.79
CA GLN A 94 2.60 -4.25 4.22
C GLN A 94 2.30 -5.63 4.83
N LEU A 95 1.13 -6.20 4.56
CA LEU A 95 0.76 -7.54 5.03
C LEU A 95 1.71 -8.61 4.49
N ILE A 96 2.14 -8.48 3.23
CA ILE A 96 3.15 -9.38 2.63
C ILE A 96 4.49 -9.25 3.39
N LEU A 97 4.93 -8.01 3.62
CA LEU A 97 6.18 -7.73 4.30
C LEU A 97 6.19 -8.33 5.72
N GLU A 98 5.13 -8.12 6.50
CA GLU A 98 4.98 -8.67 7.85
C GLU A 98 5.02 -10.20 7.84
N ALA A 99 4.35 -10.84 6.88
CA ALA A 99 4.39 -12.29 6.72
C ALA A 99 5.81 -12.80 6.38
N ILE A 100 6.53 -12.10 5.49
CA ILE A 100 7.91 -12.46 5.13
C ILE A 100 8.84 -12.29 6.34
N ILE A 101 8.76 -11.17 7.06
CA ILE A 101 9.58 -10.90 8.24
C ILE A 101 9.38 -12.01 9.27
N LYS A 102 8.13 -12.33 9.61
CA LYS A 102 7.80 -13.41 10.54
C LYS A 102 8.42 -14.75 10.12
N GLN A 103 8.33 -15.09 8.84
CA GLN A 103 8.92 -16.33 8.32
C GLN A 103 10.46 -16.35 8.39
N VAL A 104 11.12 -15.21 8.18
CA VAL A 104 12.58 -15.10 8.27
C VAL A 104 13.05 -15.24 9.72
N GLU A 105 12.36 -14.60 10.66
CA GLU A 105 12.65 -14.66 12.10
C GLU A 105 12.43 -16.08 12.66
N GLU A 106 11.32 -16.73 12.31
CA GLU A 106 11.00 -18.10 12.73
C GLU A 106 12.05 -19.11 12.25
N LYS A 107 12.58 -18.91 11.03
CA LYS A 107 13.59 -19.79 10.42
C LYS A 107 15.01 -19.46 10.86
N LYS A 108 15.23 -18.46 11.73
CA LYS A 108 16.55 -18.03 12.22
C LYS A 108 17.59 -17.87 11.11
N VAL A 109 17.18 -17.31 9.97
CA VAL A 109 18.13 -17.01 8.87
C VAL A 109 18.95 -15.75 9.20
N ILE A 110 18.62 -15.07 10.31
CA ILE A 110 19.38 -13.99 10.95
C ILE A 110 19.32 -14.21 12.46
#